data_AF-A0A8J2SLC6-F1
#
_entry.id   AF-A0A8J2SLC6-F1
#
_cell.length_a   1.000
_cell.length_b   1.000
_cell.length_c   1.000
_cell.angle_alpha   90.00
_cell.angle_beta   90.00
_cell.angle_gamma   90.00
#
_symmetry.space_group_name_H-M   'P 1'
#
loop_
_entity.id
_entity.type
_entity.pdbx_description
1 polymer ?
#
loop_
_entity_poly.entity_id
_entity_poly.type
_entity_poly.pdbx_seq_one_letter_code
_entity_poly.pdbx_strand_id
1 'polypeptide(L)'
;MHRRQPLPAYSGATTLRHDDDKHAKHLHARTRKLWFAAAVVGIVVLVMGARALLLPSLVEVEVTRSHEATRGTGTTGAADKKTAGPQYVHPLDDRSATRRAVEASAAALRRELSRAYGQAQKRVRARKNRAAPPPPPAEEPRPARAVAAAAARGAVDGLAAGGEVIDGTTRRRAMDVLVARVDATRDEAARQAAIDAGGAARDAYRANDFCDAVPAPKTPHTLRVASLNLWQPAADTWPRRRAALARLLRDADVDVVALQEARGEPRWVDELREACAAEGLEFPHSRYVPGTGGGAGGAAPPGWAEEGVGVLSKFPLPRDDDALAPMPPAARSSDRNPRTALGVLAETPFGNLRVVAAHLSYDRRQQCDSVSTILRPWLDALWGREEALGQVLVGDLNTYPDYEWPLDALTLEPEILRLVGGPCAADAPLVLEGPPFVDAWARTRPLDSGATFPNPETMNLDAARPDRVLARGLGLRPRAAAVLGCDLVEGAKGHAPSDHRLLVVDLEVVAP
;
A
#
# COMPACT_ATOMS: atom_id res chain seq x y z
N MET A 1 -10.45 49.10 -37.66
CA MET A 1 -11.33 49.56 -36.57
C MET A 1 -12.78 49.39 -37.00
N HIS A 2 -13.45 48.32 -36.55
CA HIS A 2 -14.90 48.13 -36.74
C HIS A 2 -15.52 47.79 -35.39
N ARG A 3 -16.34 48.72 -34.87
CA ARG A 3 -17.17 48.56 -33.67
C ARG A 3 -18.29 47.57 -33.96
N ARG A 4 -18.38 46.48 -33.20
CA ARG A 4 -19.60 45.64 -33.11
C ARG A 4 -20.46 46.14 -31.95
N GLN A 5 -21.75 46.36 -32.22
CA GLN A 5 -22.79 46.62 -31.22
C GLN A 5 -23.24 45.33 -30.53
N PRO A 6 -23.69 45.37 -29.26
CA PRO A 6 -24.25 44.22 -28.56
C PRO A 6 -25.76 44.06 -28.82
N LEU A 7 -26.21 42.81 -28.92
CA LEU A 7 -27.62 42.41 -29.01
C LEU A 7 -28.28 42.36 -27.61
N PRO A 8 -29.61 42.54 -27.52
CA PRO A 8 -30.33 42.63 -26.25
C PRO A 8 -30.64 41.26 -25.63
N ALA A 9 -30.70 41.24 -24.30
CA ALA A 9 -31.05 40.10 -23.47
C ALA A 9 -32.55 39.76 -23.58
N TYR A 10 -32.86 38.47 -23.75
CA TYR A 10 -34.20 37.91 -23.70
C TYR A 10 -34.45 37.31 -22.31
N SER A 11 -35.39 37.89 -21.56
CA SER A 11 -35.95 37.30 -20.33
C SER A 11 -37.31 36.70 -20.63
N GLY A 12 -37.46 35.39 -20.43
CA GLY A 12 -38.75 34.71 -20.53
C GLY A 12 -38.80 33.55 -19.53
N ALA A 13 -39.55 33.75 -18.45
CA ALA A 13 -39.89 32.73 -17.47
C ALA A 13 -41.09 31.90 -17.95
N THR A 14 -41.12 30.60 -17.64
CA THR A 14 -42.39 29.90 -17.40
C THR A 14 -42.23 28.75 -16.41
N THR A 15 -43.01 28.87 -15.34
CA THR A 15 -43.31 27.94 -14.27
C THR A 15 -44.10 26.73 -14.77
N LEU A 16 -43.61 25.51 -14.55
CA LEU A 16 -44.37 24.26 -14.57
C LEU A 16 -43.47 23.15 -14.01
N ARG A 17 -43.57 22.85 -12.70
CA ARG A 17 -43.14 21.58 -12.06
C ARG A 17 -43.35 21.67 -10.55
N HIS A 18 -44.55 21.31 -10.09
CA HIS A 18 -44.77 21.09 -8.66
C HIS A 18 -45.54 19.81 -8.30
N ASP A 19 -45.98 19.02 -9.30
CA ASP A 19 -46.72 17.77 -9.05
C ASP A 19 -45.92 16.48 -9.29
N ASP A 20 -44.75 16.54 -9.92
CA ASP A 20 -43.89 15.34 -10.15
C ASP A 20 -43.17 14.85 -8.87
N ASP A 21 -43.06 15.72 -7.86
CA ASP A 21 -42.20 15.48 -6.70
C ASP A 21 -42.83 14.57 -5.64
N LYS A 22 -44.17 14.45 -5.65
CA LYS A 22 -44.90 13.55 -4.73
C LYS A 22 -44.90 12.10 -5.20
N HIS A 23 -44.91 11.87 -6.52
CA HIS A 23 -44.87 10.53 -7.08
C HIS A 23 -43.49 9.86 -6.89
N ALA A 24 -42.41 10.64 -7.03
CA ALA A 24 -41.04 10.15 -6.81
C ALA A 24 -40.79 9.70 -5.36
N LYS A 25 -41.31 10.45 -4.37
CA LYS A 25 -41.15 10.13 -2.94
C LYS A 25 -41.88 8.84 -2.54
N HIS A 26 -43.06 8.58 -3.12
CA HIS A 26 -43.80 7.34 -2.86
C HIS A 26 -43.16 6.10 -3.49
N LEU A 27 -42.57 6.24 -4.69
CA LEU A 27 -41.85 5.15 -5.34
C LEU A 27 -40.61 4.77 -4.52
N HIS A 28 -39.83 5.76 -4.06
CA HIS A 28 -38.61 5.56 -3.27
C HIS A 28 -38.86 4.83 -1.94
N ALA A 29 -39.98 5.15 -1.26
CA ALA A 29 -40.35 4.50 -0.01
C ALA A 29 -40.73 3.02 -0.19
N ARG A 30 -41.36 2.65 -1.32
CA ARG A 30 -41.71 1.26 -1.64
C ARG A 30 -40.46 0.44 -1.99
N THR A 31 -39.53 1.01 -2.75
CA THR A 31 -38.28 0.32 -3.12
C THR A 31 -37.42 0.03 -1.88
N ARG A 32 -37.33 0.97 -0.92
CA ARG A 32 -36.59 0.75 0.34
C ARG A 32 -37.15 -0.42 1.18
N LYS A 33 -38.48 -0.59 1.24
CA LYS A 33 -39.10 -1.71 1.97
C LYS A 33 -38.80 -3.07 1.33
N LEU A 34 -38.77 -3.13 -0.01
CA LEU A 34 -38.41 -4.34 -0.76
C LEU A 34 -36.94 -4.72 -0.56
N TRP A 35 -36.02 -3.75 -0.59
CA TRP A 35 -34.60 -4.01 -0.31
C TRP A 35 -34.36 -4.47 1.13
N PHE A 36 -35.06 -3.90 2.10
CA PHE A 36 -34.96 -4.34 3.49
C PHE A 36 -35.47 -5.78 3.69
N ALA A 37 -36.59 -6.13 3.07
CA ALA A 37 -37.12 -7.50 3.12
C ALA A 37 -36.17 -8.52 2.46
N ALA A 38 -35.57 -8.17 1.31
CA ALA A 38 -34.59 -9.02 0.63
C ALA A 38 -33.31 -9.23 1.47
N ALA A 39 -32.83 -8.18 2.15
CA ALA A 39 -31.68 -8.27 3.04
C ALA A 39 -31.94 -9.19 4.25
N VAL A 40 -33.13 -9.10 4.86
CA VAL A 40 -33.52 -9.96 5.98
C VAL A 40 -33.61 -11.44 5.54
N VAL A 41 -34.19 -11.72 4.38
CA VAL A 41 -34.25 -13.09 3.83
C VAL A 41 -32.84 -13.62 3.54
N GLY A 42 -31.96 -12.79 2.97
CA GLY A 42 -30.55 -13.15 2.74
C GLY A 42 -29.82 -13.52 4.03
N ILE A 43 -30.00 -12.75 5.11
CA ILE A 43 -29.40 -13.03 6.42
C ILE A 43 -29.94 -14.35 7.01
N VAL A 44 -31.25 -14.59 6.94
CA VAL A 44 -31.86 -15.83 7.46
C VAL A 44 -31.33 -17.07 6.72
N VAL A 45 -31.20 -17.01 5.40
CA VAL A 45 -30.63 -18.11 4.60
C VAL A 45 -29.16 -18.36 4.95
N LEU A 46 -28.39 -17.29 5.19
CA LEU A 46 -26.97 -17.39 5.54
C LEU A 46 -26.76 -17.98 6.95
N VAL A 47 -27.60 -17.59 7.91
CA VAL A 47 -27.60 -18.16 9.27
C VAL A 47 -28.04 -19.63 9.26
N MET A 48 -29.06 -19.98 8.48
CA MET A 48 -29.52 -21.37 8.35
C MET A 48 -28.47 -22.26 7.65
N GLY A 49 -27.81 -21.74 6.60
CA GLY A 49 -26.73 -22.45 5.90
C GLY A 49 -25.48 -22.66 6.75
N ALA A 50 -25.10 -21.67 7.56
CA ALA A 50 -23.99 -21.79 8.51
C ALA A 50 -24.27 -22.84 9.61
N ARG A 51 -25.53 -22.98 10.03
CA ARG A 51 -25.94 -23.97 11.04
C ARG A 51 -25.90 -25.40 10.52
N ALA A 52 -26.14 -25.60 9.22
CA ALA A 52 -26.04 -26.92 8.57
C ALA A 52 -24.58 -27.39 8.37
N LEU A 53 -23.62 -26.45 8.34
CA LEU A 53 -22.20 -26.76 8.17
C LEU A 53 -21.43 -26.95 9.49
N LEU A 54 -22.07 -26.70 10.64
CA LEU A 54 -21.45 -26.72 11.97
C LEU A 54 -21.95 -27.85 12.88
N LEU A 55 -22.55 -28.90 12.33
CA LEU A 55 -22.84 -30.14 13.07
C LEU A 55 -21.79 -31.20 12.73
N PRO A 56 -20.76 -31.42 13.59
CA PRO A 56 -19.96 -32.63 13.50
C PRO A 56 -20.74 -33.79 14.10
N SER A 57 -20.83 -34.87 13.34
CA SER A 57 -21.20 -36.20 13.78
C SER A 57 -20.31 -36.59 14.96
N LEU A 58 -20.88 -36.67 16.16
CA LEU A 58 -20.27 -37.29 17.32
C LEU A 58 -20.17 -38.80 17.04
N VAL A 59 -18.98 -39.27 16.68
CA VAL A 59 -18.59 -40.67 16.85
C VAL A 59 -17.63 -40.68 18.04
N GLU A 60 -18.15 -41.07 19.20
CA GLU A 60 -17.32 -41.42 20.36
C GLU A 60 -16.49 -42.66 20.00
N VAL A 61 -15.18 -42.50 19.93
CA VAL A 61 -14.25 -43.63 20.00
C VAL A 61 -13.77 -43.69 21.43
N GLU A 62 -14.37 -44.59 22.19
CA GLU A 62 -14.00 -44.94 23.55
C GLU A 62 -12.63 -45.63 23.52
N VAL A 63 -11.57 -44.91 23.92
CA VAL A 63 -10.24 -45.49 24.12
C VAL A 63 -10.15 -45.93 25.59
N THR A 64 -10.43 -47.21 25.83
CA THR A 64 -10.15 -47.86 27.11
C THR A 64 -8.63 -48.01 27.29
N ARG A 65 -8.05 -47.21 28.20
CA ARG A 65 -6.75 -47.49 28.82
C ARG A 65 -6.96 -48.37 30.04
N SER A 66 -6.59 -49.63 29.94
CA SER A 66 -6.36 -50.50 31.10
C SER A 66 -4.86 -50.63 31.34
N HIS A 67 -4.38 -49.97 32.41
CA HIS A 67 -3.17 -50.36 33.12
C HIS A 67 -3.47 -51.64 33.90
N GLU A 68 -2.66 -52.68 33.75
CA GLU A 68 -2.43 -53.60 34.86
C GLU A 68 -1.02 -54.19 34.79
N ALA A 69 -0.38 -54.15 35.95
CA ALA A 69 0.95 -54.65 36.20
C ALA A 69 0.86 -56.12 36.63
N THR A 70 1.81 -56.96 36.20
CA THR A 70 2.15 -58.15 36.98
C THR A 70 3.61 -58.54 36.72
N ARG A 71 4.35 -58.63 37.84
CA ARG A 71 5.66 -59.28 37.94
C ARG A 71 5.53 -60.78 37.66
N GLY A 72 6.48 -61.34 36.93
CA GLY A 72 6.67 -62.78 36.81
C GLY A 72 8.09 -63.11 36.38
N THR A 73 8.92 -63.51 37.33
CA THR A 73 10.22 -64.15 37.12
C THR A 73 10.05 -65.53 36.48
N GLY A 74 10.78 -65.84 35.40
CA GLY A 74 10.80 -67.18 34.81
C GLY A 74 11.76 -67.28 33.65
N THR A 75 12.77 -68.12 33.82
CA THR A 75 13.87 -68.46 32.91
C THR A 75 13.48 -69.36 31.73
N THR A 76 14.40 -69.38 30.74
CA THR A 76 14.69 -70.36 29.69
C THR A 76 13.99 -70.28 28.31
N GLY A 77 14.82 -69.93 27.31
CA GLY A 77 14.97 -70.59 26.00
C GLY A 77 13.79 -70.70 25.04
N ALA A 78 13.84 -69.97 23.92
CA ALA A 78 13.83 -70.54 22.56
C ALA A 78 13.61 -69.45 21.48
N ALA A 79 14.49 -69.46 20.47
CA ALA A 79 14.31 -69.05 19.07
C ALA A 79 13.32 -67.90 18.76
N ASP A 80 13.82 -66.67 18.70
CA ASP A 80 13.11 -65.51 18.16
C ASP A 80 13.11 -65.54 16.61
N LYS A 81 12.01 -66.02 16.02
CA LYS A 81 11.62 -65.65 14.66
C LYS A 81 11.14 -64.20 14.69
N LYS A 82 12.00 -63.27 14.27
CA LYS A 82 11.62 -61.89 13.88
C LYS A 82 10.57 -61.95 12.77
N THR A 83 9.30 -61.99 13.15
CA THR A 83 8.20 -61.63 12.27
C THR A 83 8.16 -60.11 12.23
N ALA A 84 8.46 -59.54 11.07
CA ALA A 84 8.23 -58.14 10.79
C ALA A 84 6.72 -57.89 10.91
N GLY A 85 6.30 -57.36 12.05
CA GLY A 85 4.94 -56.87 12.22
C GLY A 85 4.64 -55.82 11.14
N PRO A 86 3.40 -55.75 10.64
CA PRO A 86 3.04 -54.80 9.61
C PRO A 86 3.37 -53.39 10.10
N GLN A 87 4.32 -52.73 9.43
CA GLN A 87 4.53 -51.30 9.61
C GLN A 87 3.24 -50.60 9.21
N TYR A 88 2.48 -50.17 10.21
CA TYR A 88 1.32 -49.32 10.02
C TYR A 88 1.84 -47.94 9.58
N VAL A 89 1.96 -47.75 8.27
CA VAL A 89 2.19 -46.42 7.69
C VAL A 89 0.90 -45.64 7.90
N HIS A 90 0.92 -44.68 8.82
CA HIS A 90 -0.25 -43.86 9.11
C HIS A 90 -0.67 -43.12 7.83
N PRO A 91 -1.93 -43.23 7.35
CA PRO A 91 -2.37 -42.60 6.09
C PRO A 91 -2.33 -41.07 6.08
N LEU A 92 -1.93 -40.45 7.19
CA LEU A 92 -1.84 -39.00 7.38
C LEU A 92 -0.40 -38.47 7.26
N ASP A 93 0.59 -39.34 7.06
CA ASP A 93 1.98 -38.92 6.90
C ASP A 93 2.36 -38.59 5.45
N ASP A 94 1.37 -38.47 4.54
CA ASP A 94 1.62 -37.91 3.20
C ASP A 94 1.75 -36.37 3.26
N ARG A 95 2.73 -35.91 4.05
CA ARG A 95 3.20 -34.53 4.11
C ARG A 95 3.64 -34.03 2.73
N SER A 96 3.98 -34.95 1.82
CA SER A 96 4.28 -34.66 0.43
C SER A 96 3.03 -34.23 -0.35
N ALA A 97 1.86 -34.81 -0.10
CA ALA A 97 0.59 -34.38 -0.68
C ALA A 97 0.17 -32.99 -0.19
N THR A 98 0.29 -32.71 1.11
CA THR A 98 0.00 -31.38 1.67
C THR A 98 0.94 -30.32 1.09
N ARG A 99 2.24 -30.62 0.96
CA ARG A 99 3.21 -29.75 0.28
C ARG A 99 2.81 -29.48 -1.17
N ARG A 100 2.55 -30.53 -1.96
CA ARG A 100 2.12 -30.40 -3.36
C ARG A 100 0.84 -29.56 -3.48
N ALA A 101 -0.12 -29.75 -2.58
CA ALA A 101 -1.37 -28.99 -2.57
C ALA A 101 -1.16 -27.50 -2.29
N VAL A 102 -0.30 -27.13 -1.33
CA VAL A 102 -0.01 -25.72 -1.05
C VAL A 102 0.81 -25.09 -2.17
N GLU A 103 1.82 -25.77 -2.71
CA GLU A 103 2.59 -25.28 -3.87
C GLU A 103 1.69 -25.09 -5.10
N ALA A 104 0.77 -26.04 -5.35
CA ALA A 104 -0.22 -25.91 -6.43
C ALA A 104 -1.17 -24.72 -6.20
N SER A 105 -1.59 -24.49 -4.96
CA SER A 105 -2.46 -23.36 -4.57
C SER A 105 -1.74 -22.02 -4.75
N ALA A 106 -0.50 -21.89 -4.26
CA ALA A 106 0.33 -20.71 -4.45
C ALA A 106 0.58 -20.44 -5.95
N ALA A 107 0.91 -21.48 -6.72
CA ALA A 107 1.08 -21.35 -8.16
C ALA A 107 -0.21 -20.92 -8.87
N ALA A 108 -1.38 -21.38 -8.42
CA ALA A 108 -2.67 -20.95 -8.94
C ALA A 108 -2.95 -19.47 -8.63
N LEU A 109 -2.71 -19.02 -7.39
CA LEU A 109 -2.86 -17.61 -7.01
C LEU A 109 -1.90 -16.71 -7.78
N ARG A 110 -0.63 -17.11 -7.95
CA ARG A 110 0.34 -16.35 -8.77
C ARG A 110 -0.11 -16.23 -10.23
N ARG A 111 -0.64 -17.31 -10.82
CA ARG A 111 -1.22 -17.26 -12.18
C ARG A 111 -2.42 -16.32 -12.25
N GLU A 112 -3.28 -16.36 -11.25
CA GLU A 112 -4.43 -15.47 -11.17
C GLU A 112 -4.00 -14.00 -11.07
N LEU A 113 -3.10 -13.69 -10.15
CA LEU A 113 -2.55 -12.34 -9.96
C LEU A 113 -1.89 -11.83 -11.25
N SER A 114 -1.09 -12.68 -11.92
CA SER A 114 -0.48 -12.36 -13.21
C SER A 114 -1.52 -12.07 -14.31
N ARG A 115 -2.61 -12.83 -14.37
CA ARG A 115 -3.71 -12.57 -15.32
C ARG A 115 -4.43 -11.26 -15.02
N ALA A 116 -4.80 -11.03 -13.77
CA ALA A 116 -5.49 -9.82 -13.33
C ALA A 116 -4.64 -8.57 -13.60
N TYR A 117 -3.34 -8.67 -13.30
CA TYR A 117 -2.34 -7.66 -13.64
C TYR A 117 -2.27 -7.36 -15.14
N GLY A 118 -2.15 -8.39 -15.98
CA GLY A 118 -2.09 -8.24 -17.43
C GLY A 118 -3.36 -7.58 -18.00
N GLN A 119 -4.53 -7.79 -17.38
CA GLN A 119 -5.76 -7.10 -17.74
C GLN A 119 -5.75 -5.62 -17.33
N ALA A 120 -5.33 -5.30 -16.10
CA ALA A 120 -5.19 -3.92 -15.65
C ALA A 120 -4.28 -3.11 -16.60
N GLN A 121 -3.12 -3.66 -16.97
CA GLN A 121 -2.21 -3.04 -17.93
C GLN A 121 -2.84 -2.80 -19.30
N LYS A 122 -3.64 -3.75 -19.82
CA LYS A 122 -4.35 -3.59 -21.09
C LYS A 122 -5.35 -2.42 -21.01
N ARG A 123 -6.06 -2.26 -19.90
CA ARG A 123 -6.99 -1.12 -19.69
C ARG A 123 -6.25 0.21 -19.65
N VAL A 124 -5.17 0.30 -18.88
CA VAL A 124 -4.32 1.52 -18.82
C VAL A 124 -3.83 1.91 -20.21
N ARG A 125 -3.35 0.93 -21.01
CA ARG A 125 -2.94 1.17 -22.41
C ARG A 125 -4.11 1.61 -23.29
N ALA A 126 -5.27 0.97 -23.17
CA ALA A 126 -6.46 1.36 -23.93
C ALA A 126 -6.85 2.82 -23.67
N ARG A 127 -6.84 3.26 -22.40
CA ARG A 127 -7.11 4.66 -22.03
C ARG A 127 -6.11 5.64 -22.58
N LYS A 128 -4.82 5.34 -22.46
CA LYS A 128 -3.74 6.16 -23.04
C LYS A 128 -3.95 6.34 -24.55
N ASN A 129 -4.47 5.31 -25.22
CA ASN A 129 -4.75 5.32 -26.66
C ASN A 129 -6.18 5.80 -27.02
N ARG A 130 -6.99 6.25 -26.04
CA ARG A 130 -8.42 6.58 -26.20
C ARG A 130 -9.25 5.47 -26.87
N ALA A 131 -8.82 4.22 -26.74
CA ALA A 131 -9.56 3.05 -27.21
C ALA A 131 -10.58 2.61 -26.15
N ALA A 132 -11.65 1.94 -26.59
CA ALA A 132 -12.59 1.31 -25.66
C ALA A 132 -11.84 0.28 -24.78
N PRO A 133 -12.05 0.29 -23.46
CA PRO A 133 -11.45 -0.71 -22.58
C PRO A 133 -11.98 -2.12 -22.94
N PRO A 134 -11.15 -3.17 -22.78
CA PRO A 134 -11.64 -4.54 -22.95
C PRO A 134 -12.78 -4.82 -21.96
N PRO A 135 -13.79 -5.62 -22.34
CA PRO A 135 -14.86 -6.00 -21.44
C PRO A 135 -14.28 -6.75 -20.22
N PRO A 136 -14.93 -6.66 -19.03
CA PRO A 136 -14.50 -7.41 -17.87
C PRO A 136 -14.52 -8.92 -18.20
N PRO A 137 -13.60 -9.72 -17.63
CA PRO A 137 -13.63 -11.16 -17.82
C PRO A 137 -14.98 -11.72 -17.33
N ALA A 138 -15.51 -12.71 -18.04
CA ALA A 138 -16.64 -13.50 -17.56
C ALA A 138 -16.26 -14.13 -16.20
N GLU A 139 -17.13 -13.98 -15.21
CA GLU A 139 -16.92 -14.48 -13.85
C GLU A 139 -16.84 -16.02 -13.89
N GLU A 140 -15.64 -16.60 -13.87
CA GLU A 140 -15.48 -18.05 -13.69
C GLU A 140 -15.76 -18.44 -12.23
N PRO A 141 -16.31 -19.65 -11.98
CA PRO A 141 -16.73 -20.08 -10.65
C PRO A 141 -15.55 -20.13 -9.65
N ARG A 142 -15.90 -20.21 -8.35
CA ARG A 142 -15.07 -19.87 -7.17
C ARG A 142 -14.16 -20.97 -6.54
N PRO A 143 -13.81 -22.14 -7.15
CA PRO A 143 -13.24 -23.25 -6.38
C PRO A 143 -11.80 -23.01 -5.90
N ALA A 144 -11.00 -22.17 -6.56
CA ALA A 144 -9.60 -21.94 -6.15
C ALA A 144 -9.47 -21.35 -4.73
N ARG A 145 -10.44 -20.51 -4.30
CA ARG A 145 -10.41 -19.82 -2.99
C ARG A 145 -10.71 -20.77 -1.83
N ALA A 146 -11.73 -21.62 -1.98
CA ALA A 146 -12.10 -22.59 -0.96
C ALA A 146 -10.99 -23.63 -0.77
N VAL A 147 -10.36 -24.07 -1.87
CA VAL A 147 -9.26 -25.04 -1.83
C VAL A 147 -7.99 -24.43 -1.24
N ALA A 148 -7.60 -23.21 -1.64
CA ALA A 148 -6.42 -22.55 -1.08
C ALA A 148 -6.59 -22.21 0.41
N ALA A 149 -7.76 -21.70 0.82
CA ALA A 149 -8.05 -21.36 2.21
C ALA A 149 -8.25 -22.60 3.11
N ALA A 150 -8.68 -23.73 2.55
CA ALA A 150 -8.73 -25.01 3.27
C ALA A 150 -7.33 -25.64 3.39
N ALA A 151 -6.52 -25.60 2.32
CA ALA A 151 -5.16 -26.13 2.31
C ALA A 151 -4.23 -25.37 3.28
N ALA A 152 -4.37 -24.03 3.39
CA ALA A 152 -3.60 -23.22 4.33
C ALA A 152 -3.93 -23.51 5.80
N ARG A 153 -5.16 -23.99 6.09
CA ARG A 153 -5.62 -24.32 7.45
C ARG A 153 -5.17 -25.71 7.92
N GLY A 154 -4.92 -26.65 7.00
CA GLY A 154 -4.57 -28.05 7.32
C GLY A 154 -3.07 -28.38 7.37
N ALA A 155 -2.17 -27.49 6.94
CA ALA A 155 -0.74 -27.75 6.92
C ALA A 155 -0.06 -27.26 8.22
N VAL A 156 0.24 -28.19 9.12
CA VAL A 156 1.05 -27.98 10.34
C VAL A 156 2.22 -28.98 10.28
N ASP A 157 3.43 -28.45 10.45
CA ASP A 157 4.75 -29.07 10.68
C ASP A 157 5.48 -29.90 9.59
N GLY A 158 6.62 -29.31 9.16
CA GLY A 158 7.94 -29.90 8.87
C GLY A 158 8.09 -31.15 7.97
N LEU A 159 8.83 -31.01 6.87
CA LEU A 159 9.91 -31.97 6.49
C LEU A 159 10.79 -31.46 5.34
N ALA A 160 12.09 -31.73 5.49
CA ALA A 160 13.19 -31.47 4.57
C ALA A 160 13.30 -32.53 3.48
N ALA A 161 13.56 -32.10 2.24
CA ALA A 161 14.32 -32.85 1.25
C ALA A 161 14.82 -31.88 0.17
N GLY A 162 16.12 -31.58 0.16
CA GLY A 162 16.82 -31.01 -1.00
C GLY A 162 17.19 -29.51 -0.99
N GLY A 163 16.95 -28.76 0.09
CA GLY A 163 17.30 -27.34 0.17
C GLY A 163 16.26 -26.58 0.98
N GLU A 164 16.70 -26.02 2.11
CA GLU A 164 16.00 -25.13 3.06
C GLU A 164 14.57 -25.52 3.48
N VAL A 165 14.40 -25.90 4.76
CA VAL A 165 13.09 -26.15 5.36
C VAL A 165 12.39 -24.81 5.60
N ILE A 166 11.48 -24.43 4.71
CA ILE A 166 10.60 -23.29 4.96
C ILE A 166 9.52 -23.71 5.97
N ASP A 167 9.47 -23.02 7.11
CA ASP A 167 8.47 -23.24 8.15
C ASP A 167 7.01 -23.05 7.63
N GLY A 168 6.08 -23.80 8.21
CA GLY A 168 4.65 -23.73 7.89
C GLY A 168 4.07 -22.32 8.11
N THR A 169 4.58 -21.58 9.10
CA THR A 169 4.18 -20.19 9.37
C THR A 169 4.51 -19.27 8.20
N THR A 170 5.74 -19.33 7.68
CA THR A 170 6.19 -18.54 6.53
C THR A 170 5.33 -18.81 5.30
N ARG A 171 5.02 -20.09 5.04
CA ARG A 171 4.16 -20.46 3.91
C ARG A 171 2.74 -19.93 4.06
N ARG A 172 2.16 -20.02 5.26
CA ARG A 172 0.82 -19.48 5.55
C ARG A 172 0.79 -17.96 5.33
N ARG A 173 1.77 -17.23 5.86
CA ARG A 173 1.89 -15.78 5.67
C ARG A 173 2.01 -15.40 4.20
N ALA A 174 2.82 -16.12 3.41
CA ALA A 174 2.93 -15.88 1.98
C ALA A 174 1.59 -16.13 1.24
N MET A 175 0.83 -17.14 1.64
CA MET A 175 -0.50 -17.39 1.11
C MET A 175 -1.49 -16.27 1.47
N ASP A 176 -1.45 -15.78 2.71
CA ASP A 176 -2.30 -14.66 3.15
C ASP A 176 -2.01 -13.39 2.34
N VAL A 177 -0.72 -13.09 2.07
CA VAL A 177 -0.31 -12.00 1.19
C VAL A 177 -0.86 -12.20 -0.22
N LEU A 178 -0.70 -13.39 -0.81
CA LEU A 178 -1.21 -13.67 -2.16
C LEU A 178 -2.74 -13.52 -2.24
N VAL A 179 -3.48 -14.00 -1.24
CA VAL A 179 -4.93 -13.85 -1.18
C VAL A 179 -5.32 -12.36 -1.09
N ALA A 180 -4.67 -11.60 -0.22
CA ALA A 180 -4.93 -10.17 -0.08
C ALA A 180 -4.66 -9.40 -1.39
N ARG A 181 -3.59 -9.76 -2.12
CA ARG A 181 -3.25 -9.14 -3.42
C ARG A 181 -4.28 -9.46 -4.51
N VAL A 182 -4.75 -10.71 -4.57
CA VAL A 182 -5.81 -11.11 -5.51
C VAL A 182 -7.11 -10.38 -5.20
N ASP A 183 -7.51 -10.31 -3.93
CA ASP A 183 -8.73 -9.64 -3.52
C ASP A 183 -8.64 -8.12 -3.82
N ALA A 184 -7.53 -7.45 -3.47
CA ALA A 184 -7.30 -6.04 -3.81
C ALA A 184 -7.33 -5.77 -5.32
N THR A 185 -6.74 -6.65 -6.14
CA THR A 185 -6.75 -6.48 -7.61
C THR A 185 -8.16 -6.64 -8.19
N ARG A 186 -8.97 -7.54 -7.63
CA ARG A 186 -10.37 -7.74 -8.03
C ARG A 186 -11.24 -6.56 -7.62
N ASP A 187 -11.09 -6.08 -6.40
CA ASP A 187 -11.82 -4.92 -5.90
C ASP A 187 -11.53 -3.69 -6.76
N GLU A 188 -10.26 -3.49 -7.12
CA GLU A 188 -9.86 -2.44 -8.05
C GLU A 188 -10.47 -2.65 -9.45
N ALA A 189 -10.41 -3.87 -9.98
CA ALA A 189 -10.99 -4.18 -11.29
C ALA A 189 -12.51 -3.94 -11.34
N ALA A 190 -13.23 -4.26 -10.24
CA ALA A 190 -14.66 -4.04 -10.08
C ALA A 190 -14.99 -2.56 -9.92
N ARG A 191 -14.24 -1.84 -9.08
CA ARG A 191 -14.31 -0.38 -8.93
C ARG A 191 -14.16 0.30 -10.29
N GLN A 192 -13.18 -0.14 -11.07
CA GLN A 192 -12.92 0.47 -12.35
C GLN A 192 -14.02 0.20 -13.39
N ALA A 193 -14.59 -1.00 -13.39
CA ALA A 193 -15.74 -1.31 -14.23
C ALA A 193 -16.94 -0.41 -13.89
N ALA A 194 -17.15 -0.10 -12.61
CA ALA A 194 -18.21 0.81 -12.18
C ALA A 194 -17.99 2.27 -12.64
N ILE A 195 -16.73 2.74 -12.63
CA ILE A 195 -16.35 4.05 -13.18
C ILE A 195 -16.57 4.09 -14.70
N ASP A 196 -16.10 3.06 -15.41
CA ASP A 196 -16.20 2.97 -16.87
C ASP A 196 -17.67 2.88 -17.35
N ALA A 197 -18.56 2.32 -16.52
CA ALA A 197 -20.01 2.29 -16.77
C ALA A 197 -20.70 3.66 -16.62
N GLY A 198 -19.97 4.73 -16.28
CA GLY A 198 -20.51 6.09 -16.22
C GLY A 198 -21.42 6.35 -15.02
N GLY A 199 -21.33 5.56 -13.96
CA GLY A 199 -22.18 5.67 -12.76
C GLY A 199 -21.68 6.68 -11.72
N ALA A 200 -22.44 6.80 -10.62
CA ALA A 200 -22.15 7.61 -9.43
C ALA A 200 -20.76 7.38 -8.81
N ALA A 201 -20.08 6.27 -9.14
CA ALA A 201 -18.70 5.98 -8.74
C ALA A 201 -17.71 7.05 -9.23
N ARG A 202 -17.95 7.67 -10.39
CA ARG A 202 -17.11 8.77 -10.89
C ARG A 202 -17.31 10.06 -10.08
N ASP A 203 -18.49 10.28 -9.53
CA ASP A 203 -18.81 11.45 -8.71
C ASP A 203 -18.44 11.24 -7.23
N ALA A 204 -18.54 10.01 -6.70
CA ALA A 204 -17.97 9.65 -5.39
C ALA A 204 -16.44 9.83 -5.38
N TYR A 205 -15.78 9.54 -6.50
CA TYR A 205 -14.35 9.82 -6.68
C TYR A 205 -13.99 11.32 -6.65
N ARG A 206 -14.95 12.19 -7.01
CA ARG A 206 -14.79 13.65 -7.04
C ARG A 206 -15.14 14.31 -5.72
N ALA A 207 -15.97 13.66 -4.91
CA ALA A 207 -16.17 14.06 -3.53
C ALA A 207 -14.88 13.74 -2.76
N ASN A 208 -14.51 14.59 -1.81
CA ASN A 208 -13.31 14.49 -0.98
C ASN A 208 -13.32 13.26 -0.04
N ASP A 209 -13.86 12.11 -0.48
CA ASP A 209 -14.14 10.89 0.29
C ASP A 209 -12.86 10.24 0.87
N PHE A 210 -11.68 10.62 0.37
CA PHE A 210 -10.40 10.16 0.85
C PHE A 210 -9.74 11.10 1.87
N CYS A 211 -10.28 12.31 2.05
CA CYS A 211 -9.71 13.25 3.00
C CYS A 211 -10.28 13.06 4.39
N ASP A 212 -9.36 13.01 5.33
CA ASP A 212 -9.65 12.95 6.74
C ASP A 212 -9.79 14.35 7.34
N ALA A 213 -10.36 14.37 8.54
CA ALA A 213 -10.20 15.52 9.41
C ALA A 213 -8.73 15.69 9.79
N VAL A 214 -8.35 16.92 10.14
CA VAL A 214 -7.04 17.20 10.74
C VAL A 214 -6.82 16.25 11.94
N PRO A 215 -5.65 15.58 12.03
CA PRO A 215 -5.37 14.67 13.13
C PRO A 215 -5.55 15.33 14.50
N ALA A 216 -5.94 14.53 15.49
CA ALA A 216 -5.98 14.98 16.87
C ALA A 216 -4.60 15.51 17.34
N PRO A 217 -4.54 16.35 18.39
CA PRO A 217 -3.28 16.77 18.98
C PRO A 217 -2.39 15.58 19.36
N LYS A 218 -1.09 15.71 19.11
CA LYS A 218 -0.09 14.68 19.45
C LYS A 218 -0.03 14.45 20.96
N THR A 219 0.29 13.22 21.35
CA THR A 219 0.66 12.94 22.74
C THR A 219 2.15 13.26 22.97
N PRO A 220 2.62 13.36 24.23
CA PRO A 220 4.03 13.63 24.53
C PRO A 220 5.03 12.58 24.00
N HIS A 221 4.56 11.42 23.55
CA HIS A 221 5.38 10.33 23.01
C HIS A 221 5.07 10.06 21.53
N THR A 222 4.59 11.07 20.80
CA THR A 222 4.24 10.94 19.38
C THR A 222 5.15 11.80 18.52
N LEU A 223 5.76 11.17 17.52
CA LEU A 223 6.41 11.85 16.40
C LEU A 223 5.46 11.85 15.21
N ARG A 224 5.21 13.03 14.63
CA ARG A 224 4.36 13.16 13.45
C ARG A 224 5.18 13.40 12.19
N VAL A 225 5.07 12.47 11.26
CA VAL A 225 5.83 12.44 10.00
C VAL A 225 4.88 12.59 8.83
N ALA A 226 5.26 13.35 7.81
CA ALA A 226 4.44 13.53 6.61
C ALA A 226 5.19 13.28 5.30
N SER A 227 4.48 12.75 4.31
CA SER A 227 4.90 12.63 2.91
C SER A 227 4.18 13.69 2.07
N LEU A 228 4.92 14.43 1.25
CA LEU A 228 4.38 15.46 0.38
C LEU A 228 5.12 15.54 -0.95
N ASN A 229 4.50 15.01 -2.01
CA ASN A 229 4.85 15.39 -3.38
C ASN A 229 4.29 16.80 -3.66
N LEU A 230 5.17 17.74 -3.99
CA LEU A 230 4.81 19.15 -4.18
C LEU A 230 4.05 19.41 -5.48
N TRP A 231 4.12 18.46 -6.41
CA TRP A 231 3.75 18.59 -7.80
C TRP A 231 4.51 19.69 -8.51
N GLN A 232 4.77 19.55 -9.81
CA GLN A 232 5.33 20.64 -10.60
C GLN A 232 4.54 21.95 -10.34
N PRO A 233 5.15 23.00 -9.76
CA PRO A 233 4.53 24.29 -9.61
C PRO A 233 4.27 24.85 -10.98
N ALA A 234 3.04 24.72 -11.47
CA ALA A 234 2.50 25.64 -12.45
C ALA A 234 2.76 27.05 -11.88
N ALA A 235 3.76 27.74 -12.44
CA ALA A 235 4.46 28.83 -11.77
C ALA A 235 3.54 29.97 -11.31
N ASP A 236 2.39 30.12 -11.94
CA ASP A 236 1.39 31.15 -11.65
C ASP A 236 0.42 30.80 -10.50
N THR A 237 0.33 29.53 -10.08
CA THR A 237 -0.51 29.10 -8.95
C THR A 237 0.28 28.73 -7.71
N TRP A 238 1.59 28.52 -7.85
CA TRP A 238 2.45 28.06 -6.77
C TRP A 238 2.36 28.89 -5.49
N PRO A 239 2.40 30.24 -5.49
CA PRO A 239 2.31 31.00 -4.23
C PRO A 239 1.04 30.69 -3.41
N ARG A 240 -0.09 30.48 -4.08
CA ARG A 240 -1.37 30.14 -3.43
C ARG A 240 -1.36 28.70 -2.90
N ARG A 241 -0.90 27.76 -3.73
CA ARG A 241 -0.79 26.34 -3.36
C ARG A 241 0.19 26.14 -2.21
N ARG A 242 1.35 26.78 -2.26
CA ARG A 242 2.37 26.81 -1.20
C ARG A 242 1.82 27.30 0.14
N ALA A 243 1.06 28.40 0.13
CA ALA A 243 0.42 28.89 1.35
C ALA A 243 -0.63 27.90 1.89
N ALA A 244 -1.38 27.22 1.02
CA ALA A 244 -2.31 26.17 1.44
C ALA A 244 -1.58 24.94 2.03
N LEU A 245 -0.47 24.51 1.42
CA LEU A 245 0.38 23.44 1.95
C LEU A 245 0.94 23.80 3.33
N ALA A 246 1.44 25.03 3.50
CA ALA A 246 1.94 25.53 4.79
C ALA A 246 0.85 25.47 5.89
N ARG A 247 -0.38 25.87 5.57
CA ARG A 247 -1.52 25.74 6.51
C ARG A 247 -1.81 24.29 6.86
N LEU A 248 -1.85 23.38 5.89
CA LEU A 248 -2.08 21.96 6.13
C LEU A 248 -1.02 21.37 7.06
N LEU A 249 0.26 21.69 6.84
CA LEU A 249 1.36 21.23 7.68
C LEU A 249 1.26 21.80 9.11
N ARG A 250 0.86 23.07 9.26
CA ARG A 250 0.65 23.73 10.55
C ARG A 250 -0.53 23.13 11.30
N ASP A 251 -1.68 22.98 10.64
CA ASP A 251 -2.89 22.39 11.23
C ASP A 251 -2.63 20.96 11.67
N ALA A 252 -1.89 20.20 10.87
CA ALA A 252 -1.47 18.86 11.22
C ALA A 252 -0.36 18.83 12.29
N ASP A 253 0.25 19.94 12.69
CA ASP A 253 1.37 19.99 13.66
C ASP A 253 2.49 18.96 13.36
N VAL A 254 2.94 18.93 12.10
CA VAL A 254 3.96 17.96 11.65
C VAL A 254 5.34 18.28 12.24
N ASP A 255 6.10 17.25 12.59
CA ASP A 255 7.47 17.39 13.11
C ASP A 255 8.53 17.25 12.02
N VAL A 256 8.32 16.30 11.11
CA VAL A 256 9.22 16.01 9.99
C VAL A 256 8.42 15.81 8.70
N VAL A 257 8.83 16.46 7.62
CA VAL A 257 8.19 16.35 6.29
C VAL A 257 9.23 15.86 5.28
N ALA A 258 8.93 14.78 4.57
CA ALA A 258 9.68 14.38 3.38
C ALA A 258 9.00 14.93 2.12
N LEU A 259 9.76 15.66 1.32
CA LEU A 259 9.32 16.35 0.11
C LEU A 259 9.76 15.61 -1.14
N GLN A 260 8.87 15.53 -2.12
CA GLN A 260 9.15 15.01 -3.47
C GLN A 260 8.77 16.07 -4.53
N GLU A 261 9.33 15.93 -5.72
CA GLU A 261 9.20 16.89 -6.82
C GLU A 261 9.63 18.32 -6.49
N ALA A 262 10.52 18.49 -5.52
CA ALA A 262 11.20 19.76 -5.32
C ALA A 262 12.16 20.00 -6.50
N ARG A 263 11.95 21.04 -7.31
CA ARG A 263 12.86 21.47 -8.40
C ARG A 263 13.39 22.87 -8.14
N GLY A 264 14.31 23.35 -8.97
CA GLY A 264 14.73 24.75 -8.95
C GLY A 264 15.88 25.12 -8.01
N GLU A 265 16.74 24.17 -7.60
CA GLU A 265 17.86 24.35 -6.64
C GLU A 265 17.48 25.05 -5.32
N PRO A 266 17.67 24.39 -4.16
CA PRO A 266 16.74 24.29 -2.98
C PRO A 266 15.48 25.19 -2.85
N ARG A 267 15.12 25.97 -3.87
CA ARG A 267 14.23 27.12 -3.83
C ARG A 267 12.85 26.75 -3.35
N TRP A 268 12.26 25.66 -3.83
CA TRP A 268 10.90 25.31 -3.42
C TRP A 268 10.83 24.75 -2.00
N VAL A 269 11.89 24.08 -1.55
CA VAL A 269 12.02 23.65 -0.15
C VAL A 269 12.10 24.87 0.76
N ASP A 270 12.94 25.85 0.41
CA ASP A 270 13.07 27.10 1.16
C ASP A 270 11.80 27.95 1.12
N GLU A 271 11.19 28.11 -0.05
CA GLU A 271 9.94 28.85 -0.19
C GLU A 271 8.80 28.22 0.62
N LEU A 272 8.69 26.88 0.63
CA LEU A 272 7.69 26.20 1.47
C LEU A 272 8.01 26.38 2.96
N ARG A 273 9.28 26.30 3.35
CA ARG A 273 9.73 26.55 4.73
C ARG A 273 9.42 27.97 5.18
N GLU A 274 9.66 28.96 4.35
CA GLU A 274 9.29 30.36 4.60
C GLU A 274 7.77 30.53 4.73
N ALA A 275 6.98 29.87 3.87
CA ALA A 275 5.53 29.88 3.98
C ALA A 275 5.05 29.21 5.28
N CYS A 276 5.67 28.12 5.72
CA CYS A 276 5.38 27.49 7.02
C CYS A 276 5.66 28.46 8.17
N ALA A 277 6.82 29.12 8.16
CA ALA A 277 7.18 30.12 9.16
C ALA A 277 6.18 31.29 9.20
N ALA A 278 5.71 31.76 8.04
CA ALA A 278 4.66 32.80 7.96
C ALA A 278 3.31 32.36 8.53
N GLU A 279 3.03 31.05 8.54
CA GLU A 279 1.85 30.44 9.16
C GLU A 279 2.11 30.04 10.64
N GLY A 280 3.29 30.35 11.20
CA GLY A 280 3.64 30.03 12.60
C GLY A 280 4.13 28.60 12.84
N LEU A 281 4.52 27.88 11.78
CA LEU A 281 5.16 26.56 11.86
C LEU A 281 6.63 26.68 11.44
N GLU A 282 7.55 26.60 12.40
CA GLU A 282 8.98 26.69 12.11
C GLU A 282 9.59 25.32 11.82
N PHE A 283 10.33 25.23 10.71
CA PHE A 283 11.26 24.15 10.42
C PHE A 283 12.68 24.72 10.35
N PRO A 284 13.39 24.85 11.50
CA PRO A 284 14.73 25.42 11.54
C PRO A 284 15.76 24.62 10.75
N HIS A 285 15.46 23.35 10.44
CA HIS A 285 16.36 22.46 9.74
C HIS A 285 15.75 21.96 8.43
N SER A 286 16.52 22.07 7.35
CA SER A 286 16.15 21.54 6.03
C SER A 286 17.33 20.86 5.36
N ARG A 287 17.03 19.83 4.57
CA ARG A 287 17.97 19.17 3.66
C ARG A 287 17.30 18.98 2.31
N TYR A 288 18.07 19.12 1.24
CA TYR A 288 17.59 18.93 -0.11
C TYR A 288 18.72 18.32 -0.94
N VAL A 289 18.37 17.34 -1.77
CA VAL A 289 19.28 16.80 -2.77
C VAL A 289 18.55 16.65 -4.10
N PRO A 290 19.17 17.11 -5.21
CA PRO A 290 18.62 16.85 -6.53
C PRO A 290 18.70 15.37 -6.84
N GLY A 291 17.83 14.90 -7.73
CA GLY A 291 17.96 13.62 -8.37
C GLY A 291 19.27 13.58 -9.16
N THR A 292 20.21 12.74 -8.70
CA THR A 292 21.51 12.59 -9.35
C THR A 292 21.54 11.31 -10.19
N GLY A 293 22.12 11.39 -11.39
CA GLY A 293 22.43 10.21 -12.20
C GLY A 293 22.24 10.48 -13.68
N GLY A 294 23.34 10.67 -14.41
CA GLY A 294 23.36 10.57 -15.87
C GLY A 294 23.10 9.12 -16.26
N GLY A 295 21.84 8.72 -16.34
CA GLY A 295 21.46 7.39 -16.77
C GLY A 295 21.66 7.21 -18.28
N ALA A 296 21.66 5.97 -18.75
CA ALA A 296 21.71 5.63 -20.18
C ALA A 296 20.48 6.13 -20.99
N GLY A 297 19.54 6.83 -20.34
CA GLY A 297 18.31 7.36 -20.91
C GLY A 297 18.42 8.74 -21.57
N GLY A 298 19.61 9.34 -21.62
CA GLY A 298 19.81 10.70 -22.13
C GLY A 298 19.68 11.78 -21.06
N ALA A 299 19.98 13.03 -21.42
CA ALA A 299 19.79 14.17 -20.53
C ALA A 299 18.30 14.37 -20.24
N ALA A 300 17.96 14.65 -18.97
CA ALA A 300 16.62 15.09 -18.60
C ALA A 300 16.27 16.36 -19.38
N PRO A 301 14.99 16.59 -19.74
CA PRO A 301 14.58 17.84 -20.37
C PRO A 301 15.02 19.06 -19.53
N PRO A 302 15.31 20.23 -20.14
CA PRO A 302 15.64 21.44 -19.40
C PRO A 302 14.60 21.73 -18.31
N GLY A 303 15.05 22.02 -17.08
CA GLY A 303 14.19 22.23 -15.90
C GLY A 303 13.67 20.96 -15.20
N TRP A 304 13.96 19.75 -15.75
CA TRP A 304 13.69 18.47 -15.09
C TRP A 304 14.93 17.85 -14.43
N ALA A 305 16.13 18.27 -14.84
CA ALA A 305 17.39 17.87 -14.22
C ALA A 305 17.53 18.34 -12.75
N GLU A 306 16.57 19.13 -12.27
CA GLU A 306 16.57 19.72 -10.94
C GLU A 306 15.57 19.04 -10.00
N GLU A 307 14.79 18.04 -10.43
CA GLU A 307 13.87 17.34 -9.55
C GLU A 307 14.61 16.55 -8.48
N GLY A 308 14.25 16.73 -7.21
CA GLY A 308 14.90 16.12 -6.07
C GLY A 308 13.95 15.79 -4.93
N VAL A 309 14.56 15.40 -3.81
CA VAL A 309 13.87 15.11 -2.55
C VAL A 309 14.41 16.02 -1.45
N GLY A 310 13.56 16.33 -0.49
CA GLY A 310 13.94 17.16 0.65
C GLY A 310 13.38 16.64 1.97
N VAL A 311 13.93 17.15 3.07
CA VAL A 311 13.43 16.95 4.43
C VAL A 311 13.33 18.30 5.10
N LEU A 312 12.17 18.61 5.68
CA LEU A 312 11.97 19.70 6.64
C LEU A 312 11.81 19.09 8.03
N SER A 313 12.46 19.66 9.04
CA SER A 313 12.47 19.10 10.39
C SER A 313 12.45 20.20 11.46
N LYS A 314 11.65 19.98 12.51
CA LYS A 314 11.72 20.74 13.77
C LYS A 314 12.97 20.41 14.57
N PHE A 315 13.59 19.26 14.29
CA PHE A 315 14.73 18.71 15.02
C PHE A 315 16.04 18.89 14.22
N PRO A 316 17.19 19.01 14.91
CA PRO A 316 18.49 19.09 14.26
C PRO A 316 18.76 17.96 13.27
N LEU A 317 19.40 18.32 12.16
CA LEU A 317 19.85 17.39 11.11
C LEU A 317 21.37 17.52 10.96
N PRO A 318 22.20 16.79 11.72
CA PRO A 318 23.66 16.81 11.54
C PRO A 318 24.05 16.51 10.08
N ARG A 319 25.01 17.27 9.52
CA ARG A 319 25.40 17.12 8.10
C ARG A 319 26.29 15.91 7.84
N ASP A 320 27.06 15.50 8.84
CA ASP A 320 28.07 14.44 8.67
C ASP A 320 27.44 13.05 8.46
N ASP A 321 26.11 12.95 8.64
CA ASP A 321 25.33 11.72 8.52
C ASP A 321 24.40 11.69 7.30
N ASP A 322 24.52 12.65 6.38
CA ASP A 322 23.74 12.66 5.14
C ASP A 322 24.17 11.46 4.27
N ALA A 323 23.22 10.57 3.97
CA ALA A 323 23.44 9.40 3.12
C ALA A 323 22.57 9.50 1.87
N LEU A 324 23.12 9.11 0.71
CA LEU A 324 22.42 9.17 -0.57
C LEU A 324 22.37 7.81 -1.25
N ALA A 325 21.25 7.52 -1.90
CA ALA A 325 21.12 6.39 -2.82
C ALA A 325 20.61 6.89 -4.18
N PRO A 326 21.53 7.18 -5.13
CA PRO A 326 21.16 7.49 -6.50
C PRO A 326 20.48 6.29 -7.17
N MET A 327 19.34 6.54 -7.82
CA MET A 327 18.54 5.54 -8.53
C MET A 327 18.39 5.97 -10.00
N PRO A 328 19.44 5.80 -10.82
CA PRO A 328 19.46 6.34 -12.17
C PRO A 328 18.40 5.68 -13.08
N PRO A 329 17.90 6.40 -14.11
CA PRO A 329 16.99 5.83 -15.09
C PRO A 329 17.58 4.62 -15.80
N ALA A 330 16.81 3.53 -15.86
CA ALA A 330 17.19 2.39 -16.68
C ALA A 330 17.17 2.78 -18.17
N ALA A 331 18.05 2.18 -18.98
CA ALA A 331 18.23 2.54 -20.39
C ALA A 331 16.90 2.57 -21.19
N ARG A 332 15.98 1.65 -20.89
CA ARG A 332 14.67 1.51 -21.54
C ARG A 332 13.49 1.97 -20.68
N SER A 333 13.75 2.68 -19.59
CA SER A 333 12.70 3.22 -18.75
C SER A 333 11.88 4.26 -19.50
N SER A 334 10.56 4.22 -19.30
CA SER A 334 9.65 5.27 -19.74
C SER A 334 9.73 6.52 -18.83
N ASP A 335 10.35 6.40 -17.67
CA ASP A 335 10.71 7.49 -16.79
C ASP A 335 12.17 7.89 -17.03
N ARG A 336 12.38 9.15 -17.38
CA ARG A 336 13.71 9.71 -17.62
C ARG A 336 14.19 10.59 -16.46
N ASN A 337 13.40 10.74 -15.41
CA ASN A 337 13.75 11.57 -14.29
C ASN A 337 14.78 10.87 -13.43
N PRO A 338 15.91 11.52 -13.11
CA PRO A 338 16.85 10.96 -12.15
C PRO A 338 16.15 10.86 -10.79
N ARG A 339 16.21 9.66 -10.19
CA ARG A 339 15.63 9.41 -8.87
C ARG A 339 16.76 9.31 -7.84
N THR A 340 16.46 9.68 -6.61
CA THR A 340 17.40 9.55 -5.49
C THR A 340 16.62 9.33 -4.20
N ALA A 341 17.28 8.75 -3.21
CA ALA A 341 16.81 8.76 -1.84
C ALA A 341 17.83 9.48 -0.95
N LEU A 342 17.31 10.23 0.03
CA LEU A 342 18.06 11.02 0.99
C LEU A 342 17.79 10.47 2.39
N GLY A 343 18.81 9.92 3.04
CA GLY A 343 18.77 9.50 4.43
C GLY A 343 19.46 10.52 5.33
N VAL A 344 18.73 11.10 6.28
CA VAL A 344 19.24 12.08 7.27
C VAL A 344 18.95 11.60 8.67
N LEU A 345 19.82 11.95 9.62
CA LEU A 345 19.60 11.67 11.03
C LEU A 345 18.90 12.88 11.67
N ALA A 346 17.76 12.66 12.31
CA ALA A 346 17.04 13.68 13.07
C ALA A 346 17.24 13.44 14.57
N GLU A 347 17.78 14.44 15.28
CA GLU A 347 18.00 14.38 16.73
C GLU A 347 16.71 14.72 17.48
N THR A 348 15.82 13.73 17.65
CA THR A 348 14.52 13.94 18.31
C THR A 348 14.66 13.95 19.84
N PRO A 349 13.68 14.50 20.59
CA PRO A 349 13.64 14.38 22.05
C PRO A 349 13.62 12.94 22.59
N PHE A 350 13.37 11.95 21.72
CA PHE A 350 13.30 10.54 22.08
C PHE A 350 14.51 9.72 21.60
N GLY A 351 15.52 10.40 21.06
CA GLY A 351 16.69 9.78 20.43
C GLY A 351 16.72 9.98 18.91
N ASN A 352 17.75 9.42 18.28
CA ASN A 352 18.02 9.65 16.87
C ASN A 352 17.04 8.89 15.97
N LEU A 353 16.39 9.58 15.02
CA LEU A 353 15.51 8.98 14.03
C LEU A 353 16.14 9.09 12.65
N ARG A 354 16.36 7.95 11.97
CA ARG A 354 16.80 7.97 10.58
C ARG A 354 15.60 8.22 9.67
N VAL A 355 15.55 9.39 9.03
CA VAL A 355 14.49 9.78 8.10
C VAL A 355 15.00 9.63 6.67
N VAL A 356 14.29 8.85 5.87
CA VAL A 356 14.64 8.62 4.46
C VAL A 356 13.54 9.20 3.58
N ALA A 357 13.86 10.24 2.82
CA ALA A 357 12.98 10.76 1.76
C ALA A 357 13.31 10.07 0.44
N ALA A 358 12.29 9.54 -0.26
CA ALA A 358 12.48 8.90 -1.56
C ALA A 358 11.38 9.29 -2.55
N HIS A 359 11.72 9.32 -3.84
CA HIS A 359 10.76 9.40 -4.93
C HIS A 359 11.12 8.32 -5.96
N LEU A 360 10.33 7.25 -6.02
CA LEU A 360 10.59 6.16 -6.96
C LEU A 360 10.10 6.51 -8.36
N SER A 361 10.67 5.83 -9.36
CA SER A 361 10.21 5.95 -10.73
C SER A 361 8.74 5.54 -10.88
N TYR A 362 8.00 6.07 -11.85
CA TYR A 362 6.69 5.51 -12.24
C TYR A 362 6.81 4.32 -13.22
N ASP A 363 8.02 4.05 -13.74
CA ASP A 363 8.29 2.89 -14.57
C ASP A 363 8.45 1.64 -13.71
N ARG A 364 7.50 0.73 -13.83
CA ARG A 364 7.40 -0.48 -13.00
C ARG A 364 8.68 -1.32 -12.95
N ARG A 365 9.36 -1.48 -14.08
CA ARG A 365 10.60 -2.26 -14.10
C ARG A 365 11.69 -1.51 -13.33
N GLN A 366 11.85 -0.22 -13.60
CA GLN A 366 12.81 0.59 -12.86
C GLN A 366 12.50 0.64 -11.37
N GLN A 367 11.22 0.64 -10.95
CA GLN A 367 10.85 0.56 -9.53
C GLN A 367 11.41 -0.70 -8.86
N CYS A 368 11.19 -1.88 -9.44
CA CYS A 368 11.74 -3.12 -8.88
C CYS A 368 13.26 -3.11 -8.86
N ASP A 369 13.89 -2.73 -9.97
CA ASP A 369 15.35 -2.67 -10.05
C ASP A 369 15.89 -1.72 -8.97
N SER A 370 15.32 -0.53 -8.84
CA SER A 370 15.74 0.47 -7.85
C SER A 370 15.52 0.00 -6.41
N VAL A 371 14.38 -0.61 -6.11
CA VAL A 371 14.08 -1.07 -4.74
C VAL A 371 14.95 -2.26 -4.36
N SER A 372 14.95 -3.32 -5.17
CA SER A 372 15.60 -4.58 -4.82
C SER A 372 17.13 -4.49 -4.89
N THR A 373 17.68 -3.71 -5.83
CA THR A 373 19.14 -3.68 -6.05
C THR A 373 19.85 -2.49 -5.43
N ILE A 374 19.15 -1.39 -5.13
CA ILE A 374 19.75 -0.16 -4.60
C ILE A 374 19.15 0.21 -3.25
N LEU A 375 17.87 0.57 -3.20
CA LEU A 375 17.26 1.21 -2.04
C LEU A 375 17.23 0.25 -0.84
N ARG A 376 16.76 -0.99 -1.00
CA ARG A 376 16.67 -1.93 0.13
C ARG A 376 18.04 -2.29 0.70
N PRO A 377 19.04 -2.72 -0.09
CA PRO A 377 20.39 -2.95 0.43
C PRO A 377 21.00 -1.71 1.10
N TRP A 378 20.79 -0.52 0.54
CA TRP A 378 21.28 0.72 1.14
C TRP A 378 20.58 1.05 2.46
N LEU A 379 19.27 0.86 2.56
CA LEU A 379 18.52 1.03 3.81
C LEU A 379 19.02 0.07 4.89
N ASP A 380 19.25 -1.20 4.51
CA ASP A 380 19.78 -2.22 5.41
C ASP A 380 21.21 -1.91 5.84
N ALA A 381 22.07 -1.40 4.95
CA ALA A 381 23.40 -0.96 5.33
C ALA A 381 23.38 0.23 6.31
N LEU A 382 22.34 1.08 6.27
CA LEU A 382 22.12 2.15 7.26
C LEU A 382 21.54 1.61 8.57
N TRP A 383 20.98 0.41 8.58
CA TRP A 383 20.41 -0.21 9.76
C TRP A 383 21.52 -0.58 10.76
N GLY A 384 21.36 -0.21 12.03
CA GLY A 384 22.30 -0.56 13.09
C GLY A 384 23.61 0.23 13.12
N ARG A 385 23.81 1.22 12.23
CA ARG A 385 24.97 2.13 12.29
C ARG A 385 24.91 3.10 13.47
N GLU A 386 23.71 3.40 13.96
CA GLU A 386 23.48 4.31 15.07
C GLU A 386 22.63 3.65 16.16
N GLU A 387 22.75 4.14 17.40
CA GLU A 387 21.73 3.96 18.46
C GLU A 387 20.46 4.76 18.10
N ALA A 388 19.88 4.46 16.94
CA ALA A 388 18.68 5.11 16.45
C ALA A 388 17.43 4.48 17.09
N LEU A 389 16.48 5.34 17.44
CA LEU A 389 15.10 4.99 17.80
C LEU A 389 14.46 4.07 16.74
N GLY A 390 14.81 4.31 15.48
CA GLY A 390 14.41 3.51 14.34
C GLY A 390 14.65 4.23 13.02
N GLN A 391 14.03 3.73 11.96
CA GLN A 391 14.13 4.28 10.62
C GLN A 391 12.74 4.43 10.01
N VAL A 392 12.52 5.56 9.32
CA VAL A 392 11.31 5.83 8.55
C VAL A 392 11.67 6.10 7.09
N LEU A 393 11.04 5.38 6.17
CA LEU A 393 11.07 5.65 4.73
C LEU A 393 9.78 6.34 4.34
N VAL A 394 9.90 7.54 3.76
CA VAL A 394 8.80 8.45 3.51
C VAL A 394 8.88 8.97 2.08
N GLY A 395 7.77 8.94 1.36
CA GLY A 395 7.68 9.63 0.08
C GLY A 395 6.74 8.98 -0.92
N ASP A 396 6.74 9.54 -2.12
CA ASP A 396 6.09 9.01 -3.30
C ASP A 396 6.86 7.78 -3.82
N LEU A 397 6.41 6.60 -3.44
CA LEU A 397 6.99 5.34 -3.91
C LEU A 397 6.40 4.89 -5.26
N ASN A 398 5.51 5.69 -5.86
CA ASN A 398 4.84 5.39 -7.12
C ASN A 398 4.23 3.96 -7.16
N THR A 399 3.76 3.45 -6.01
CA THR A 399 3.09 2.15 -5.94
C THR A 399 1.61 2.31 -6.27
N TYR A 400 1.09 1.40 -7.09
CA TYR A 400 -0.30 1.43 -7.57
C TYR A 400 -1.02 0.17 -7.09
N PRO A 401 -2.36 0.16 -6.98
CA PRO A 401 -3.10 -1.01 -6.53
C PRO A 401 -2.83 -2.27 -7.37
N ASP A 402 -2.55 -2.09 -8.67
CA ASP A 402 -2.19 -3.19 -9.57
C ASP A 402 -0.68 -3.49 -9.57
N TYR A 403 0.15 -2.75 -8.84
CA TYR A 403 1.60 -2.92 -8.81
C TYR A 403 2.22 -2.54 -7.46
N GLU A 404 1.99 -3.37 -6.45
CA GLU A 404 2.50 -3.18 -5.07
C GLU A 404 3.82 -3.92 -4.80
N TRP A 405 4.41 -4.57 -5.80
CA TRP A 405 5.64 -5.35 -5.64
C TRP A 405 6.84 -4.59 -5.07
N PRO A 406 7.08 -3.31 -5.42
CA PRO A 406 8.14 -2.54 -4.78
C PRO A 406 7.91 -2.37 -3.27
N LEU A 407 6.66 -2.24 -2.83
CA LEU A 407 6.31 -2.21 -1.41
C LEU A 407 6.54 -3.56 -0.74
N ASP A 408 6.19 -4.67 -1.41
CA ASP A 408 6.43 -6.02 -0.90
C ASP A 408 7.93 -6.27 -0.63
N ALA A 409 8.81 -5.76 -1.50
CA ALA A 409 10.26 -5.85 -1.31
C ALA A 409 10.79 -5.05 -0.10
N LEU A 410 10.03 -4.07 0.39
CA LEU A 410 10.37 -3.27 1.57
C LEU A 410 9.72 -3.83 2.85
N THR A 411 8.56 -4.48 2.74
CA THR A 411 7.69 -4.80 3.88
C THR A 411 7.57 -6.29 4.20
N LEU A 412 7.98 -7.18 3.29
CA LEU A 412 7.98 -8.62 3.53
C LEU A 412 9.39 -9.14 3.87
N GLU A 413 9.44 -10.22 4.64
CA GLU A 413 10.64 -11.03 4.79
C GLU A 413 11.03 -11.68 3.45
N PRO A 414 12.32 -11.91 3.17
CA PRO A 414 12.80 -12.41 1.87
C PRO A 414 12.21 -13.78 1.52
N GLU A 415 12.05 -14.65 2.52
CA GLU A 415 11.46 -15.97 2.34
C GLU A 415 10.00 -15.86 1.93
N ILE A 416 9.26 -14.92 2.55
CA ILE A 416 7.87 -14.64 2.19
C ILE A 416 7.81 -14.02 0.81
N LEU A 417 8.62 -12.99 0.51
CA LEU A 417 8.68 -12.33 -0.78
C LEU A 417 8.96 -13.33 -1.92
N ARG A 418 9.90 -14.26 -1.74
CA ARG A 418 10.20 -15.33 -2.71
C ARG A 418 9.02 -16.28 -2.92
N LEU A 419 8.29 -16.59 -1.85
CA LEU A 419 7.09 -17.41 -1.92
C LEU A 419 5.89 -16.68 -2.54
N VAL A 420 5.76 -15.37 -2.35
CA VAL A 420 4.76 -14.58 -3.07
C VAL A 420 5.17 -14.50 -4.55
N GLY A 421 6.45 -14.30 -4.82
CA GLY A 421 7.03 -14.17 -6.16
C GLY A 421 6.88 -12.76 -6.72
N GLY A 422 6.74 -12.64 -8.04
CA GLY A 422 6.53 -11.36 -8.71
C GLY A 422 7.81 -10.68 -9.22
N PRO A 423 7.70 -9.55 -9.93
CA PRO A 423 8.82 -8.94 -10.64
C PRO A 423 9.96 -8.48 -9.73
N CYS A 424 9.67 -7.99 -8.52
CA CYS A 424 10.71 -7.50 -7.61
C CYS A 424 11.37 -8.61 -6.79
N ALA A 425 10.79 -9.82 -6.76
CA ALA A 425 11.30 -10.94 -5.95
C ALA A 425 12.50 -11.67 -6.59
N ALA A 426 12.67 -11.56 -7.91
CA ALA A 426 13.75 -12.24 -8.62
C ALA A 426 15.13 -11.70 -8.23
N ASP A 427 15.21 -10.40 -7.98
CA ASP A 427 16.44 -9.67 -7.68
C ASP A 427 16.54 -9.30 -6.19
N ALA A 428 15.64 -9.81 -5.35
CA ALA A 428 15.64 -9.52 -3.93
C ALA A 428 16.86 -10.17 -3.24
N PRO A 429 17.57 -9.44 -2.37
CA PRO A 429 18.69 -10.00 -1.62
C PRO A 429 18.23 -11.18 -0.75
N LEU A 430 19.09 -12.19 -0.63
CA LEU A 430 18.81 -13.40 0.15
C LEU A 430 18.87 -13.18 1.66
N VAL A 431 19.58 -12.14 2.09
CA VAL A 431 19.80 -11.81 3.50
C VAL A 431 19.57 -10.33 3.67
N LEU A 432 18.80 -9.96 4.69
CA LEU A 432 18.59 -8.58 5.10
C LEU A 432 19.30 -8.36 6.43
N GLU A 433 19.93 -7.20 6.59
CA GLU A 433 20.56 -6.83 7.87
C GLU A 433 19.55 -6.23 8.86
N GLY A 434 18.37 -5.82 8.39
CA GLY A 434 17.32 -5.21 9.21
C GLY A 434 15.93 -5.85 9.03
N PRO A 435 15.03 -5.64 10.01
CA PRO A 435 13.65 -6.13 9.91
C PRO A 435 12.92 -5.48 8.72
N PRO A 436 11.88 -6.13 8.18
CA PRO A 436 11.00 -5.51 7.22
C PRO A 436 10.34 -4.25 7.79
N PHE A 437 9.99 -3.32 6.89
CA PHE A 437 9.23 -2.16 7.29
C PHE A 437 7.74 -2.48 7.50
N VAL A 438 7.10 -1.71 8.36
CA VAL A 438 5.65 -1.69 8.57
C VAL A 438 5.08 -0.49 7.80
N ASP A 439 4.13 -0.76 6.89
CA ASP A 439 3.32 0.30 6.26
C ASP A 439 2.37 0.91 7.29
N ALA A 440 2.59 2.17 7.64
CA ALA A 440 1.86 2.85 8.68
C ALA A 440 0.36 2.97 8.41
N TRP A 441 -0.02 3.17 7.15
CA TRP A 441 -1.43 3.26 6.77
C TRP A 441 -2.09 1.89 6.86
N ALA A 442 -1.50 0.87 6.23
CA ALA A 442 -2.05 -0.49 6.26
C ALA A 442 -2.18 -1.02 7.70
N ARG A 443 -1.27 -0.62 8.59
CA ARG A 443 -1.32 -0.96 10.01
C ARG A 443 -2.48 -0.29 10.75
N THR A 444 -2.76 0.98 10.47
CA THR A 444 -3.71 1.79 11.25
C THR A 444 -5.11 1.82 10.64
N ARG A 445 -5.21 1.59 9.33
CA ARG A 445 -6.44 1.67 8.52
C ARG A 445 -6.50 0.55 7.47
N PRO A 446 -6.49 -0.73 7.89
CA PRO A 446 -6.38 -1.87 6.97
C PRO A 446 -7.56 -2.03 5.99
N LEU A 447 -8.71 -1.39 6.26
CA LEU A 447 -9.91 -1.46 5.44
C LEU A 447 -10.08 -0.25 4.50
N ASP A 448 -9.15 0.70 4.57
CA ASP A 448 -9.21 1.94 3.82
C ASP A 448 -8.09 1.95 2.76
N SER A 449 -8.42 2.35 1.52
CA SER A 449 -7.44 2.45 0.44
C SER A 449 -6.41 3.55 0.69
N GLY A 450 -6.82 4.62 1.41
CA GLY A 450 -5.98 5.76 1.72
C GLY A 450 -5.41 6.46 0.52
N ALA A 451 -6.12 6.50 -0.59
CA ALA A 451 -5.58 7.03 -1.84
C ALA A 451 -5.03 8.45 -1.63
N THR A 452 -3.76 8.65 -1.96
CA THR A 452 -3.08 9.96 -1.92
C THR A 452 -2.96 10.59 -3.30
N PHE A 453 -3.33 9.86 -4.35
CA PHE A 453 -3.25 10.32 -5.75
C PHE A 453 -4.36 9.68 -6.60
N PRO A 454 -4.80 10.29 -7.70
CA PRO A 454 -4.70 11.72 -8.00
C PRO A 454 -5.69 12.56 -7.16
N ASN A 455 -5.35 13.82 -6.93
CA ASN A 455 -6.36 14.84 -6.62
C ASN A 455 -7.25 15.13 -7.85
N PRO A 456 -8.49 15.63 -7.66
CA PRO A 456 -9.52 15.68 -8.70
C PRO A 456 -9.20 16.51 -9.93
N GLU A 457 -8.10 17.25 -10.00
CA GLU A 457 -7.67 18.01 -11.18
C GLU A 457 -6.95 17.14 -12.24
N THR A 458 -6.41 15.98 -11.87
CA THR A 458 -5.66 15.07 -12.77
C THR A 458 -6.49 13.84 -13.21
N MET A 459 -7.83 14.02 -13.33
CA MET A 459 -8.94 13.04 -13.44
C MET A 459 -8.89 11.84 -14.41
N ASN A 460 -7.80 11.61 -15.14
CA ASN A 460 -7.70 10.48 -16.06
C ASN A 460 -6.91 9.29 -15.48
N LEU A 461 -6.49 9.40 -14.22
CA LEU A 461 -5.71 8.39 -13.52
C LEU A 461 -6.54 7.75 -12.40
N ASP A 462 -6.27 6.47 -12.17
CA ASP A 462 -6.96 5.69 -11.15
C ASP A 462 -6.42 6.06 -9.76
N ALA A 463 -7.29 6.08 -8.75
CA ALA A 463 -6.83 6.24 -7.37
C ALA A 463 -5.74 5.24 -7.04
N ALA A 464 -4.69 5.76 -6.43
CA ALA A 464 -3.61 5.02 -5.89
C ALA A 464 -3.18 5.65 -4.57
N ARG A 465 -2.46 4.86 -3.79
CA ARG A 465 -1.70 5.35 -2.67
C ARG A 465 -0.25 5.19 -3.12
N PRO A 466 0.36 6.14 -3.82
CA PRO A 466 1.80 6.08 -4.11
C PRO A 466 2.62 6.62 -2.94
N ASP A 467 2.08 7.55 -2.16
CA ASP A 467 2.73 8.08 -0.96
C ASP A 467 2.68 7.06 0.17
N ARG A 468 3.83 6.86 0.81
CA ARG A 468 4.01 5.89 1.89
C ARG A 468 4.79 6.51 3.04
N VAL A 469 4.45 6.08 4.25
CA VAL A 469 5.29 6.19 5.45
C VAL A 469 5.49 4.78 5.95
N LEU A 470 6.72 4.28 5.83
CA LEU A 470 7.11 2.96 6.25
C LEU A 470 8.03 3.10 7.46
N ALA A 471 7.73 2.40 8.56
CA ALA A 471 8.51 2.49 9.79
C ALA A 471 9.12 1.13 10.16
N ARG A 472 10.35 1.14 10.69
CA ARG A 472 10.95 -0.03 11.34
C ARG A 472 11.79 0.37 12.56
N GLY A 473 11.89 -0.55 13.51
CA GLY A 473 12.58 -0.38 14.78
C GLY A 473 11.70 -0.68 15.98
N LEU A 474 12.33 -1.06 17.08
CA LEU A 474 11.63 -1.54 18.28
C LEU A 474 10.82 -0.42 18.96
N GLY A 475 11.31 0.82 18.86
CA GLY A 475 10.71 1.99 19.49
C GLY A 475 9.67 2.72 18.65
N LEU A 476 9.35 2.30 17.42
CA LEU A 476 8.44 3.02 16.53
C LEU A 476 7.19 2.21 16.21
N ARG A 477 6.01 2.74 16.56
CA ARG A 477 4.72 2.10 16.25
C ARG A 477 3.76 3.07 15.57
N PRO A 478 3.33 2.79 14.32
CA PRO A 478 2.26 3.56 13.70
C PRO A 478 0.97 3.50 14.53
N ARG A 479 0.47 4.66 14.95
CA ARG A 479 -0.69 4.78 15.84
C ARG A 479 -1.93 5.32 15.14
N ALA A 480 -1.73 6.28 14.24
CA ALA A 480 -2.77 6.88 13.41
C ALA A 480 -2.19 7.34 12.07
N ALA A 481 -3.05 7.45 11.07
CA ALA A 481 -2.71 8.02 9.77
C ALA A 481 -3.90 8.81 9.21
N ALA A 482 -3.60 9.89 8.49
CA ALA A 482 -4.58 10.77 7.86
C ALA A 482 -4.12 11.23 6.48
N VAL A 483 -5.06 11.40 5.56
CA VAL A 483 -4.84 12.02 4.25
C VAL A 483 -5.51 13.39 4.23
N LEU A 484 -4.76 14.43 3.89
CA LEU A 484 -5.22 15.83 3.90
C LEU A 484 -5.00 16.51 2.54
N GLY A 485 -5.66 17.65 2.31
CA GLY A 485 -5.42 18.50 1.15
C GLY A 485 -6.22 18.14 -0.11
N CYS A 486 -7.47 17.71 0.05
CA CYS A 486 -8.38 17.49 -1.07
C CYS A 486 -9.11 18.78 -1.51
N ASP A 487 -9.12 19.81 -0.66
CA ASP A 487 -9.85 21.04 -0.96
C ASP A 487 -9.15 21.86 -2.04
N LEU A 488 -9.94 22.38 -2.97
CA LEU A 488 -9.44 23.32 -3.97
C LEU A 488 -8.92 24.58 -3.30
N VAL A 489 -7.79 25.07 -3.79
CA VAL A 489 -7.18 26.29 -3.29
C VAL A 489 -7.81 27.49 -4.00
N GLU A 490 -8.39 28.40 -3.22
CA GLU A 490 -8.99 29.63 -3.76
C GLU A 490 -7.97 30.40 -4.62
N GLY A 491 -8.38 30.75 -5.84
CA GLY A 491 -7.53 31.43 -6.81
C GLY A 491 -6.46 30.53 -7.46
N ALA A 492 -6.32 29.25 -7.12
CA ALA A 492 -5.37 28.35 -7.79
C ALA A 492 -5.96 27.70 -9.05
N LYS A 493 -6.84 28.39 -9.78
CA LYS A 493 -7.44 27.91 -11.05
C LYS A 493 -8.10 26.53 -10.97
N GLY A 494 -8.68 26.19 -9.81
CA GLY A 494 -9.30 24.89 -9.59
C GLY A 494 -8.31 23.76 -9.28
N HIS A 495 -7.07 24.08 -8.89
CA HIS A 495 -6.12 23.12 -8.33
C HIS A 495 -6.28 22.98 -6.81
N ALA A 496 -6.06 21.77 -6.32
CA ALA A 496 -5.77 21.52 -4.92
C ALA A 496 -4.32 21.99 -4.59
N PRO A 497 -3.84 21.83 -3.35
CA PRO A 497 -2.48 22.24 -2.98
C PRO A 497 -1.38 21.51 -3.78
N SER A 498 -1.63 20.25 -4.13
CA SER A 498 -0.80 19.39 -4.99
C SER A 498 -1.71 18.41 -5.72
N ASP A 499 -1.26 17.80 -6.82
CA ASP A 499 -1.97 16.67 -7.43
C ASP A 499 -1.86 15.39 -6.60
N HIS A 500 -1.00 15.40 -5.57
CA HIS A 500 -0.99 14.48 -4.44
C HIS A 500 -1.63 15.11 -3.20
N ARG A 501 -2.12 14.24 -2.32
CA ARG A 501 -2.61 14.58 -0.98
C ARG A 501 -1.49 14.40 0.04
N LEU A 502 -1.53 15.20 1.09
CA LEU A 502 -0.60 15.10 2.21
C LEU A 502 -0.91 13.85 3.03
N LEU A 503 0.02 12.90 3.13
CA LEU A 503 -0.09 11.76 4.05
C LEU A 503 0.59 12.12 5.38
N VAL A 504 -0.15 12.10 6.47
CA VAL A 504 0.32 12.37 7.83
C VAL A 504 0.23 11.10 8.66
N VAL A 505 1.29 10.76 9.39
CA VAL A 505 1.35 9.58 10.25
C VAL A 505 1.86 9.93 11.63
N ASP A 506 1.15 9.45 12.64
CA ASP A 506 1.58 9.45 14.03
C ASP A 506 2.33 8.18 14.35
N LEU A 507 3.58 8.33 14.76
CA LEU A 507 4.43 7.28 15.28
C LEU A 507 4.50 7.42 16.80
N GLU A 508 3.94 6.45 17.51
CA GLU A 508 4.12 6.30 18.95
C GLU A 508 5.53 5.80 19.23
N VAL A 509 6.24 6.53 20.08
CA VAL A 509 7.58 6.19 20.56
C VAL A 509 7.43 5.35 21.83
N VAL A 510 7.76 4.07 21.71
CA VAL A 510 7.71 3.13 22.83
C VAL A 510 9.10 3.03 23.44
N ALA A 511 9.20 3.31 24.74
CA ALA A 511 10.45 3.10 25.47
C ALA A 511 10.91 1.64 25.30
N PRO A 512 12.21 1.41 25.03
CA PRO A 512 12.74 0.08 24.76
C PRO A 512 12.54 -0.92 25.89
#